data_AF-A0A960NKJ3-F1
#
_entry.id   AF-A0A960NKJ3-F1
#
_cell.length_a   1.000
_cell.length_b   1.000
_cell.length_c   1.000
_cell.angle_alpha   90.00
_cell.angle_beta   90.00
_cell.angle_gamma   90.00
#
_symmetry.space_group_name_H-M   'P 1'
#
loop_
_entity.id
_entity.type
_entity.pdbx_description
1 polymer ?
#
loop_
_entity_poly.entity_id
_entity_poly.type
_entity_poly.pdbx_seq_one_letter_code
_entity_poly.pdbx_strand_id
1 'polypeptide(L)'
;MSKFTAMMKRMFSLRLSNLVVMFFLGWNTNAPGATVYFIVTNQANNDIYVAGDFNDWNSTSFPLQEREPNVWYGETDVAGPEHAYKLVIDGNWQLDPGNPATVNVDGVVNSRLVASDRNPASGPYPEGPQTEVLKPKTRDAYRIWTARSGKTLEAKLDAVQGEQVILSTRDGRQIRIHTNALMPEDVALARSLDSDSGELMTMAAPTDNIRRGLYTATFTEPFPEGTMKDIYDRLQLDKPPHLKRDDRINLADEQFELYVPEDYDPATPYGLMVWIDAGDSGMIPIHWRSVLDQNRLIWVGAKNSGNDQGIEERRIPLALEAMYNARLLFAIDPKRVYLAGISGGGRVVSRMVFSYADLFTGGIFVIGADA
;
A
#
# COMPACT_ATOMS: atom_id res chain seq x y z
N MET A 1 51.56 20.70 -30.91
CA MET A 1 50.79 21.85 -31.44
C MET A 1 50.03 21.41 -32.69
N SER A 2 48.74 21.07 -32.59
CA SER A 2 47.73 21.37 -33.63
C SER A 2 46.37 20.72 -33.27
N LYS A 3 45.31 21.45 -33.62
CA LYS A 3 43.93 21.02 -33.91
C LYS A 3 42.84 20.86 -32.82
N PHE A 4 43.08 21.03 -31.51
CA PHE A 4 41.93 21.18 -30.57
C PHE A 4 41.68 22.63 -30.12
N THR A 5 42.69 23.49 -30.25
CA THR A 5 42.65 24.93 -29.94
C THR A 5 41.82 25.76 -30.92
N ALA A 6 41.21 25.16 -31.95
CA ALA A 6 40.47 25.88 -32.99
C ALA A 6 38.94 25.64 -32.99
N MET A 7 38.39 24.76 -32.15
CA MET A 7 36.94 24.48 -32.17
C MET A 7 36.14 25.10 -31.01
N MET A 8 36.80 25.58 -29.94
CA MET A 8 36.09 26.10 -28.74
C MET A 8 36.12 27.63 -28.61
N LYS A 9 36.70 28.35 -29.59
CA LYS A 9 36.59 29.82 -29.71
C LYS A 9 35.49 30.20 -30.72
N ARG A 10 34.24 30.15 -30.27
CA ARG A 10 33.05 30.92 -30.70
C ARG A 10 31.90 30.37 -29.85
N MET A 11 31.15 31.08 -29.01
CA MET A 11 30.98 32.48 -28.63
C MET A 11 30.26 32.38 -27.27
N PHE A 12 30.81 32.88 -26.17
CA PHE A 12 30.45 34.17 -25.57
C PHE A 12 28.95 34.49 -25.54
N SER A 13 28.37 34.56 -24.33
CA SER A 13 27.58 35.72 -23.86
C SER A 13 27.03 35.53 -22.44
N LEU A 14 27.69 36.21 -21.46
CA LEU A 14 27.10 37.03 -20.36
C LEU A 14 26.17 36.35 -19.31
N ARG A 15 26.31 36.47 -17.98
CA ARG A 15 27.01 37.36 -16.99
C ARG A 15 27.13 36.63 -15.64
N LEU A 16 28.28 36.68 -14.94
CA LEU A 16 28.57 37.44 -13.69
C LEU A 16 27.48 37.29 -12.60
N SER A 17 27.71 36.97 -11.31
CA SER A 17 28.88 36.89 -10.41
C SER A 17 28.27 36.66 -9.01
N ASN A 18 28.63 35.68 -8.18
CA ASN A 18 29.83 35.61 -7.35
C ASN A 18 29.98 34.19 -6.79
N LEU A 19 31.21 33.69 -6.86
CA LEU A 19 31.68 32.45 -6.26
C LEU A 19 32.22 32.76 -4.86
N VAL A 20 31.83 31.97 -3.86
CA VAL A 20 32.68 31.66 -2.70
C VAL A 20 32.88 30.15 -2.68
N VAL A 21 34.15 29.77 -2.66
CA VAL A 21 34.77 28.42 -2.60
C VAL A 21 35.78 28.58 -1.45
N MET A 22 36.05 27.67 -0.51
CA MET A 22 35.83 26.24 -0.25
C MET A 22 36.27 26.02 1.21
N PHE A 23 35.93 24.88 1.84
CA PHE A 23 36.95 23.94 2.35
C PHE A 23 36.36 22.53 2.40
N PHE A 24 37.12 21.55 1.89
CA PHE A 24 36.89 20.11 2.02
C PHE A 24 37.50 19.61 3.33
N LEU A 25 36.92 18.56 3.91
CA LEU A 25 37.58 17.27 4.18
C LEU A 25 36.68 16.36 5.02
N GLY A 26 36.44 15.15 4.53
CA GLY A 26 35.84 14.06 5.32
C GLY A 26 34.93 13.16 4.50
N TRP A 27 35.46 12.41 3.53
CA TRP A 27 34.81 11.15 3.17
C TRP A 27 34.95 10.23 4.38
N ASN A 28 33.86 9.99 5.08
CA ASN A 28 33.76 8.84 5.96
C ASN A 28 32.94 7.77 5.24
N THR A 29 33.64 6.69 4.91
CA THR A 29 33.10 5.47 4.35
C THR A 29 32.19 4.79 5.38
N ASN A 30 30.99 4.41 4.94
CA ASN A 30 29.97 3.57 5.62
C ASN A 30 28.74 4.29 6.19
N ALA A 31 27.87 4.84 5.32
CA ALA A 31 26.41 4.76 5.49
C ALA A 31 25.72 5.00 4.13
N PRO A 32 24.78 4.15 3.69
CA PRO A 32 23.90 4.44 2.56
C PRO A 32 23.02 5.68 2.86
N GLY A 33 22.89 6.59 1.90
CA GLY A 33 22.01 7.75 1.99
C GLY A 33 20.60 7.41 1.51
N ALA A 34 19.58 7.98 2.16
CA ALA A 34 18.19 7.77 1.80
C ALA A 34 17.57 9.07 1.24
N THR A 35 16.82 8.95 0.13
CA THR A 35 16.03 10.05 -0.42
C THR A 35 14.71 10.16 0.33
N VAL A 36 14.40 11.34 0.85
CA VAL A 36 13.18 11.65 1.60
C VAL A 36 12.33 12.65 0.83
N TYR A 37 11.01 12.44 0.86
CA TYR A 37 10.01 13.30 0.24
C TYR A 37 9.20 14.04 1.29
N PHE A 38 9.09 15.35 1.15
CA PHE A 38 8.21 16.19 1.94
C PHE A 38 7.01 16.58 1.08
N ILE A 39 5.81 16.23 1.56
CA ILE A 39 4.54 16.56 0.92
C ILE A 39 3.66 17.26 1.94
N VAL A 40 3.44 18.56 1.76
CA VAL A 40 2.69 19.41 2.68
C VAL A 40 1.44 19.90 1.98
N THR A 41 0.29 19.75 2.62
CA THR A 41 -0.97 20.37 2.15
C THR A 41 -1.20 21.69 2.89
N ASN A 42 -1.38 22.77 2.14
CA ASN A 42 -1.64 24.10 2.71
C ASN A 42 -2.56 24.89 1.78
N GLN A 43 -3.71 25.32 2.29
CA GLN A 43 -4.74 26.04 1.52
C GLN A 43 -4.38 27.51 1.24
N ALA A 44 -3.33 28.02 1.88
CA ALA A 44 -2.85 29.37 1.67
C ALA A 44 -1.60 29.34 0.78
N ASN A 45 -1.48 30.35 -0.09
CA ASN A 45 -0.33 30.52 -0.98
C ASN A 45 0.87 31.07 -0.18
N ASN A 46 1.53 30.16 0.52
CA ASN A 46 2.57 30.45 1.49
C ASN A 46 3.93 29.97 1.00
N ASP A 47 4.99 30.65 1.40
CA ASP A 47 6.34 30.11 1.23
C ASP A 47 6.55 29.02 2.29
N ILE A 48 6.73 27.78 1.84
CA ILE A 48 6.96 26.61 2.71
C ILE A 48 8.39 26.12 2.55
N TYR A 49 9.10 26.01 3.66
CA TYR A 49 10.44 25.44 3.72
C TYR A 49 10.49 24.30 4.74
N VAL A 50 11.52 23.46 4.59
CA VAL A 50 11.88 22.44 5.58
C VAL A 50 13.23 22.81 6.18
N ALA A 51 13.32 22.79 7.50
CA ALA A 51 14.56 23.03 8.22
C ALA A 51 14.81 21.91 9.22
N GLY A 52 15.99 21.29 9.15
CA GLY A 52 16.40 20.20 10.01
C GLY A 52 17.93 20.07 10.07
N ASP A 53 18.42 19.10 10.81
CA ASP A 53 19.87 18.88 10.94
C ASP A 53 20.59 18.65 9.60
N PHE A 54 19.94 18.01 8.62
CA PHE A 54 20.46 17.74 7.28
C PHE A 54 20.66 18.99 6.41
N ASN A 55 20.12 20.14 6.82
CA ASN A 55 20.38 21.43 6.16
C ASN A 55 20.82 22.52 7.15
N ASP A 56 21.45 22.13 8.26
CA ASP A 56 21.96 23.01 9.31
C ASP A 56 20.88 23.93 9.89
N TRP A 57 19.63 23.45 9.97
CA TRP A 57 18.46 24.21 10.43
C TRP A 57 18.24 25.52 9.66
N ASN A 58 18.69 25.59 8.40
CA ASN A 58 18.50 26.78 7.59
C ASN A 58 17.03 26.88 7.12
N SER A 59 16.34 27.91 7.58
CA SER A 59 14.91 28.13 7.34
C SER A 59 14.52 28.48 5.91
N THR A 60 15.49 28.58 4.98
CA THR A 60 15.25 29.01 3.60
C THR A 60 15.97 28.18 2.54
N SER A 61 16.88 27.28 2.92
CA SER A 61 17.72 26.53 1.96
C SER A 61 16.99 25.37 1.29
N PHE A 62 15.85 24.94 1.83
CA PHE A 62 15.05 23.86 1.26
C PHE A 62 13.58 24.30 1.08
N PRO A 63 13.29 25.09 0.03
CA PRO A 63 11.94 25.45 -0.33
C PRO A 63 11.18 24.26 -0.92
N LEU A 64 9.93 24.09 -0.51
CA LEU A 64 8.99 23.22 -1.21
C LEU A 64 8.42 23.97 -2.42
N GLN A 65 8.05 23.24 -3.46
CA GLN A 65 7.43 23.77 -4.67
C GLN A 65 5.98 23.31 -4.75
N GLU A 66 5.06 24.22 -5.04
CA GLU A 66 3.68 23.84 -5.32
C GLU A 66 3.64 23.02 -6.61
N ARG A 67 3.14 21.79 -6.53
CA ARG A 67 3.03 20.87 -7.67
C ARG A 67 1.59 20.72 -8.14
N GLU A 68 0.65 20.82 -7.21
CA GLU A 68 -0.79 20.84 -7.44
C GLU A 68 -1.42 21.90 -6.51
N PRO A 69 -2.62 22.41 -6.80
CA PRO A 69 -3.27 23.40 -5.94
C PRO A 69 -3.29 22.97 -4.48
N ASN A 70 -2.64 23.75 -3.61
CA ASN A 70 -2.51 23.51 -2.17
C ASN A 70 -1.58 22.34 -1.77
N VAL A 71 -0.76 21.81 -2.69
CA VAL A 71 0.17 20.69 -2.44
C VAL A 71 1.60 21.12 -2.74
N TRP A 72 2.41 21.20 -1.69
CA TRP A 72 3.81 21.58 -1.72
C TRP A 72 4.71 20.34 -1.61
N TYR A 73 5.70 20.25 -2.50
CA TYR A 73 6.58 19.09 -2.64
C TYR A 73 8.06 19.49 -2.59
N GLY A 74 8.88 18.67 -1.95
CA GLY A 74 10.34 18.75 -2.01
C GLY A 74 10.98 17.40 -1.71
N GLU A 75 12.15 17.17 -2.26
CA GLU A 75 12.93 15.96 -2.04
C GLU A 75 14.37 16.32 -1.66
N THR A 76 14.97 15.56 -0.74
CA THR A 76 16.38 15.70 -0.38
C THR A 76 16.94 14.35 0.02
N ASP A 77 18.23 14.17 -0.23
CA ASP A 77 18.99 13.07 0.36
C ASP A 77 19.42 13.46 1.77
N VAL A 78 19.32 12.51 2.69
CA VAL A 78 19.76 12.69 4.07
C VAL A 78 20.71 11.56 4.46
N ALA A 79 21.64 11.88 5.36
CA ALA A 79 22.70 10.97 5.79
C ALA A 79 22.48 10.52 7.22
N GLY A 80 22.41 9.20 7.42
CA GLY A 80 22.19 8.60 8.73
C GLY A 80 20.72 8.30 9.00
N PRO A 81 20.43 7.55 10.08
CA PRO A 81 19.13 6.91 10.26
C PRO A 81 18.06 7.79 10.89
N GLU A 82 18.38 8.95 11.46
CA GLU A 82 17.44 9.77 12.23
C GLU A 82 17.80 11.25 12.13
N HIS A 83 16.78 12.07 11.95
CA HIS A 83 16.86 13.50 11.69
C HIS A 83 15.75 14.24 12.45
N ALA A 84 16.07 15.39 13.03
CA ALA A 84 15.11 16.33 13.59
C ALA A 84 14.83 17.44 12.57
N TYR A 85 13.55 17.81 12.39
CA TYR A 85 13.15 18.89 11.48
C TYR A 85 11.90 19.64 11.95
N LYS A 86 11.60 20.75 11.28
CA LYS A 86 10.36 21.53 11.36
C LYS A 86 9.98 22.04 9.97
N LEU A 87 8.69 22.33 9.81
CA LEU A 87 8.20 23.13 8.69
C LEU A 87 8.33 24.62 9.04
N VAL A 88 8.76 25.43 8.08
CA VAL A 88 8.77 26.89 8.18
C VAL A 88 7.76 27.41 7.15
N ILE A 89 6.61 27.88 7.63
CA ILE A 89 5.53 28.41 6.79
C ILE A 89 5.39 29.90 7.05
N ASP A 90 5.67 30.72 6.03
CA ASP A 90 5.74 32.18 6.15
C ASP A 90 6.61 32.66 7.33
N GLY A 91 7.74 31.98 7.54
CA GLY A 91 8.67 32.26 8.64
C GLY A 91 8.25 31.68 10.00
N ASN A 92 7.07 31.06 10.12
CA ASN A 92 6.62 30.42 11.35
C ASN A 92 7.08 28.97 11.43
N TRP A 93 7.80 28.64 12.51
CA TRP A 93 8.30 27.31 12.80
C TRP A 93 7.22 26.45 13.44
N GLN A 94 6.92 25.30 12.85
CA GLN A 94 5.95 24.36 13.39
C GLN A 94 6.38 22.91 13.19
N LEU A 95 5.83 22.03 14.02
CA LEU A 95 5.91 20.60 13.78
C LEU A 95 5.15 20.28 12.50
N ASP A 96 5.63 19.30 11.75
CA ASP A 96 4.91 18.74 10.62
C ASP A 96 3.61 18.08 11.08
N PRO A 97 2.43 18.63 10.74
CA PRO A 97 1.14 18.04 11.15
C PRO A 97 0.89 16.66 10.52
N GLY A 98 1.55 16.35 9.40
CA GLY A 98 1.47 15.07 8.71
C GLY A 98 2.36 13.98 9.30
N ASN A 99 3.28 14.34 10.22
CA ASN A 99 4.18 13.41 10.88
C ASN A 99 4.02 13.48 12.42
N PRO A 100 3.32 12.51 13.04
CA PRO A 100 3.09 12.50 14.49
C PRO A 100 4.35 12.13 15.30
N ALA A 101 5.42 11.65 14.66
CA ALA A 101 6.65 11.31 15.36
C ALA A 101 7.42 12.57 15.75
N THR A 102 7.80 12.65 17.03
CA THR A 102 8.58 13.77 17.57
C THR A 102 9.85 13.31 18.25
N VAL A 103 10.86 14.17 18.27
CA VAL A 103 12.12 13.98 18.99
C VAL A 103 12.44 15.25 19.79
N ASN A 104 12.95 15.08 21.00
CA ASN A 104 13.40 16.20 21.82
C ASN A 104 14.91 16.37 21.62
N VAL A 105 15.32 17.53 21.11
CA VAL A 105 16.72 17.92 20.94
C VAL A 105 16.95 19.14 21.81
N ASP A 106 17.81 19.02 22.83
CA ASP A 106 18.17 20.10 23.75
C ASP A 106 16.98 20.84 24.39
N GLY A 107 15.93 20.10 24.75
CA GLY A 107 14.72 20.65 25.36
C GLY A 107 13.69 21.19 24.36
N VAL A 108 13.99 21.16 23.06
CA VAL A 108 13.09 21.59 21.97
C VAL A 108 12.47 20.38 21.29
N VAL A 109 11.14 20.35 21.21
CA VAL A 109 10.41 19.31 20.50
C VAL A 109 10.41 19.60 19.00
N ASN A 110 10.86 18.64 18.20
CA ASN A 110 10.96 18.67 16.75
C ASN A 110 10.22 17.49 16.12
N SER A 111 9.88 17.59 14.83
CA SER A 111 9.39 16.44 14.07
C SER A 111 10.56 15.49 13.83
N ARG A 112 10.29 14.19 13.96
CA ARG A 112 11.30 13.13 13.85
C ARG A 112 11.17 12.46 12.50
N LEU A 113 12.23 12.50 11.71
CA LEU A 113 12.39 11.78 10.45
C LEU A 113 13.37 10.64 10.69
N VAL A 114 13.03 9.41 10.27
CA VAL A 114 13.95 8.25 10.39
C VAL A 114 14.35 7.82 8.98
N ALA A 115 15.55 8.15 8.55
CA ALA A 115 16.03 7.86 7.22
C ALA A 115 16.87 6.57 7.20
N SER A 116 16.22 5.42 7.35
CA SER A 116 16.89 4.15 7.07
C SER A 116 16.75 3.76 5.60
N ASP A 117 17.67 2.91 5.12
CA ASP A 117 17.48 2.15 3.86
C ASP A 117 16.23 1.26 3.89
N ARG A 118 15.62 1.17 5.08
CA ARG A 118 14.28 0.68 5.36
C ARG A 118 13.39 1.87 5.68
N ASN A 119 12.21 1.91 5.09
CA ASN A 119 11.21 2.97 5.25
C ASN A 119 10.96 3.39 6.74
N PRO A 120 10.88 4.70 7.09
CA PRO A 120 10.52 5.23 8.42
C PRO A 120 9.17 4.81 9.02
N ALA A 121 8.38 3.94 8.37
CA ALA A 121 7.17 3.37 8.99
C ALA A 121 7.46 2.45 10.20
N SER A 122 8.69 2.40 10.73
CA SER A 122 9.14 1.45 11.74
C SER A 122 9.61 2.06 13.08
N GLY A 123 9.34 3.35 13.35
CA GLY A 123 9.28 3.81 14.76
C GLY A 123 8.15 3.08 15.49
N PRO A 124 8.24 2.79 16.81
CA PRO A 124 7.13 2.20 17.53
C PRO A 124 5.99 3.21 17.57
N TYR A 125 5.06 3.08 16.63
CA TYR A 125 3.71 3.60 16.79
C TYR A 125 3.17 3.06 18.13
N PRO A 126 2.43 3.89 18.89
CA PRO A 126 1.92 3.52 20.22
C PRO A 126 1.36 2.11 20.11
N GLU A 127 1.87 1.18 20.93
CA GLU A 127 1.63 -0.28 20.81
C GLU A 127 0.46 -0.56 19.89
N GLY A 128 0.78 -0.83 18.62
CA GLY A 128 -0.23 -0.94 17.58
C GLY A 128 -1.33 -1.88 18.07
N PRO A 129 -2.61 -1.56 17.83
CA PRO A 129 -3.69 -2.43 18.26
C PRO A 129 -3.38 -3.84 17.75
N GLN A 130 -3.56 -4.85 18.60
CA GLN A 130 -3.20 -6.25 18.31
C GLN A 130 -3.47 -6.60 16.84
N THR A 131 -2.43 -7.09 16.14
CA THR A 131 -2.56 -7.52 14.74
C THR A 131 -3.76 -8.46 14.64
N GLU A 132 -4.78 -8.02 13.92
CA GLU A 132 -6.02 -8.75 13.84
C GLU A 132 -5.90 -9.85 12.78
N VAL A 133 -6.25 -11.08 13.14
CA VAL A 133 -6.35 -12.17 12.16
C VAL A 133 -7.74 -12.14 11.56
N LEU A 134 -7.85 -11.64 10.34
CA LEU A 134 -9.14 -11.48 9.66
C LEU A 134 -9.54 -12.74 8.92
N LYS A 135 -10.77 -13.21 9.17
CA LYS A 135 -11.34 -14.41 8.55
C LYS A 135 -12.78 -14.15 8.11
N PRO A 136 -13.17 -14.48 6.86
CA PRO A 136 -14.58 -14.51 6.46
C PRO A 136 -15.30 -15.63 7.21
N LYS A 137 -16.26 -15.30 8.09
CA LYS A 137 -16.92 -16.27 8.98
C LYS A 137 -18.44 -16.19 9.04
N THR A 138 -19.09 -15.55 8.07
CA THR A 138 -20.56 -15.44 8.04
C THR A 138 -21.13 -15.95 6.72
N ARG A 139 -22.42 -16.31 6.74
CA ARG A 139 -23.16 -16.73 5.55
C ARG A 139 -23.18 -15.63 4.47
N ASP A 140 -23.26 -14.37 4.89
CA ASP A 140 -23.27 -13.20 4.00
C ASP A 140 -21.89 -12.78 3.49
N ALA A 141 -20.80 -13.30 4.07
CA ALA A 141 -19.44 -13.04 3.59
C ALA A 141 -19.14 -13.80 2.29
N TYR A 142 -18.50 -13.13 1.34
CA TYR A 142 -17.94 -13.78 0.17
C TYR A 142 -16.70 -14.59 0.59
N ARG A 143 -16.60 -15.82 0.10
CA ARG A 143 -15.43 -16.67 0.31
C ARG A 143 -15.19 -17.51 -0.93
N ILE A 144 -14.03 -18.17 -0.97
CA ILE A 144 -13.78 -19.18 -2.00
C ILE A 144 -14.28 -20.54 -1.56
N TRP A 145 -15.04 -21.15 -2.46
CA TRP A 145 -15.54 -22.51 -2.41
C TRP A 145 -14.68 -23.36 -3.33
N THR A 146 -14.13 -24.45 -2.80
CA THR A 146 -13.20 -25.31 -3.52
C THR A 146 -13.88 -26.63 -3.86
N ALA A 147 -14.03 -26.89 -5.16
CA ALA A 147 -14.47 -28.18 -5.64
C ALA A 147 -13.36 -29.23 -5.44
N ARG A 148 -13.73 -30.51 -5.31
CA ARG A 148 -12.77 -31.64 -5.28
C ARG A 148 -11.88 -31.72 -6.51
N SER A 149 -12.30 -31.12 -7.63
CA SER A 149 -11.49 -30.98 -8.83
C SER A 149 -10.37 -29.94 -8.71
N GLY A 150 -10.32 -29.18 -7.61
CA GLY A 150 -9.43 -28.04 -7.41
C GLY A 150 -9.96 -26.73 -8.00
N LYS A 151 -11.10 -26.75 -8.70
CA LYS A 151 -11.73 -25.53 -9.22
C LYS A 151 -12.32 -24.71 -8.08
N THR A 152 -12.01 -23.42 -8.05
CA THR A 152 -12.50 -22.48 -7.04
C THR A 152 -13.63 -21.62 -7.57
N LEU A 153 -14.43 -21.08 -6.64
CA LEU A 153 -15.51 -20.14 -6.91
C LEU A 153 -15.61 -19.14 -5.76
N GLU A 154 -15.44 -17.85 -6.03
CA GLU A 154 -15.79 -16.80 -5.05
C GLU A 154 -17.31 -16.61 -5.02
N ALA A 155 -17.93 -16.88 -3.87
CA ALA A 155 -19.36 -16.71 -3.65
C ALA A 155 -19.69 -16.59 -2.16
N LYS A 156 -20.86 -16.05 -1.83
CA LYS A 156 -21.44 -16.14 -0.49
C LYS A 156 -22.40 -17.32 -0.39
N LEU A 157 -22.64 -17.82 0.81
CA LEU A 157 -23.58 -18.91 1.05
C LEU A 157 -25.01 -18.36 1.08
N ASP A 158 -25.89 -18.89 0.24
CA ASP A 158 -27.31 -18.55 0.28
C ASP A 158 -28.12 -19.53 1.13
N ALA A 159 -27.80 -20.81 1.14
CA ALA A 159 -28.47 -21.84 1.96
C ALA A 159 -27.78 -23.19 1.80
N VAL A 160 -28.04 -24.11 2.74
CA VAL A 160 -27.80 -25.54 2.54
C VAL A 160 -29.15 -26.28 2.51
N GLN A 161 -29.45 -26.96 1.40
CA GLN A 161 -30.69 -27.71 1.21
C GLN A 161 -30.39 -29.18 0.91
N GLY A 162 -30.44 -30.02 1.94
CA GLY A 162 -30.09 -31.43 1.83
C GLY A 162 -28.63 -31.62 1.38
N GLU A 163 -28.44 -32.17 0.18
CA GLU A 163 -27.11 -32.36 -0.42
C GLU A 163 -26.69 -31.22 -1.36
N GLN A 164 -27.40 -30.09 -1.35
CA GLN A 164 -27.08 -28.92 -2.17
C GLN A 164 -26.59 -27.75 -1.32
N VAL A 165 -25.47 -27.16 -1.71
CA VAL A 165 -25.01 -25.85 -1.26
C VAL A 165 -25.42 -24.82 -2.31
N ILE A 166 -26.19 -23.82 -1.91
CA ILE A 166 -26.64 -22.74 -2.77
C ILE A 166 -25.75 -21.54 -2.52
N LEU A 167 -25.14 -21.01 -3.58
CA LEU A 167 -24.15 -19.94 -3.51
C LEU A 167 -24.55 -18.77 -4.41
N SER A 168 -24.30 -17.54 -3.98
CA SER A 168 -24.44 -16.34 -4.81
C SER A 168 -23.09 -15.72 -5.11
N THR A 169 -22.78 -15.58 -6.40
CA THR A 169 -21.56 -14.91 -6.87
C THR A 169 -21.74 -13.39 -6.92
N ARG A 170 -20.64 -12.63 -7.08
CA ARG A 170 -20.69 -11.15 -7.09
C ARG A 170 -21.50 -10.56 -8.24
N ASP A 171 -21.61 -11.27 -9.35
CA ASP A 171 -22.41 -10.85 -10.50
C ASP A 171 -23.92 -11.12 -10.32
N GLY A 172 -24.33 -11.63 -9.15
CA GLY A 172 -25.71 -11.96 -8.82
C GLY A 172 -26.17 -13.34 -9.30
N ARG A 173 -25.30 -14.14 -9.93
CA ARG A 173 -25.65 -15.51 -10.33
C ARG A 173 -25.70 -16.42 -9.11
N GLN A 174 -26.82 -17.12 -8.97
CA GLN A 174 -26.99 -18.20 -8.02
C GLN A 174 -26.52 -19.53 -8.63
N ILE A 175 -25.74 -20.29 -7.87
CA ILE A 175 -25.14 -21.56 -8.27
C ILE A 175 -25.53 -22.60 -7.24
N ARG A 176 -25.97 -23.78 -7.70
CA ARG A 176 -26.25 -24.93 -6.85
C ARG A 176 -25.13 -25.95 -7.03
N ILE A 177 -24.46 -26.31 -5.94
CA ILE A 177 -23.35 -27.25 -5.93
C ILE A 177 -23.72 -28.43 -5.05
N HIS A 178 -23.63 -29.64 -5.60
CA HIS A 178 -23.80 -30.85 -4.81
C HIS A 178 -22.66 -30.98 -3.78
N THR A 179 -22.96 -31.32 -2.52
CA THR A 179 -21.97 -31.36 -1.42
C THR A 179 -20.81 -32.31 -1.71
N ASN A 180 -21.04 -33.44 -2.39
CA ASN A 180 -19.99 -34.34 -2.86
C ASN A 180 -18.98 -33.71 -3.84
N ALA A 181 -19.33 -32.61 -4.50
CA ALA A 181 -18.44 -31.90 -5.41
C ALA A 181 -17.52 -30.92 -4.68
N LEU A 182 -17.82 -30.58 -3.43
CA LEU A 182 -17.02 -29.71 -2.59
C LEU A 182 -16.09 -30.50 -1.67
N MET A 183 -15.03 -29.84 -1.21
CA MET A 183 -14.16 -30.36 -0.17
C MET A 183 -14.94 -30.55 1.16
N PRO A 184 -14.65 -31.60 1.96
CA PRO A 184 -15.36 -31.86 3.21
C PRO A 184 -15.41 -30.67 4.18
N GLU A 185 -14.34 -29.90 4.27
CA GLU A 185 -14.22 -28.70 5.09
C GLU A 185 -15.18 -27.59 4.66
N ASP A 186 -15.39 -27.40 3.36
CA ASP A 186 -16.33 -26.43 2.81
C ASP A 186 -17.78 -26.84 3.07
N VAL A 187 -18.06 -28.14 2.96
CA VAL A 187 -19.38 -28.69 3.32
C VAL A 187 -19.65 -28.53 4.82
N ALA A 188 -18.65 -28.80 5.66
CA ALA A 188 -18.77 -28.66 7.11
C ALA A 188 -19.06 -27.20 7.51
N LEU A 189 -18.30 -26.25 6.93
CA LEU A 189 -18.50 -24.83 7.17
C LEU A 189 -19.83 -24.32 6.61
N ALA A 190 -20.26 -24.77 5.42
CA ALA A 190 -21.57 -24.40 4.89
C ALA A 190 -22.70 -24.82 5.83
N ARG A 191 -22.62 -26.05 6.35
CA ARG A 191 -23.61 -26.58 7.29
C ARG A 191 -23.62 -25.84 8.61
N SER A 192 -22.45 -25.49 9.17
CA SER A 192 -22.39 -24.72 10.41
C SER A 192 -22.98 -23.32 10.24
N LEU A 193 -22.64 -22.64 9.14
CA LEU A 193 -23.17 -21.29 8.84
C LEU A 193 -24.68 -21.30 8.58
N ASP A 194 -25.22 -22.40 8.06
CA ASP A 194 -26.66 -22.54 7.81
C ASP A 194 -27.44 -22.90 9.08
N SER A 195 -26.86 -23.70 9.98
CA SER A 195 -27.48 -24.08 11.27
C SER A 195 -27.58 -22.93 12.27
N ASP A 196 -26.66 -21.97 12.23
CA ASP A 196 -26.65 -20.80 13.12
C ASP A 196 -27.77 -19.79 12.83
N SER A 197 -28.58 -20.01 11.77
CA SER A 197 -29.73 -19.15 11.43
C SER A 197 -30.92 -19.26 12.39
N GLY A 198 -30.92 -20.22 13.33
CA GLY A 198 -32.02 -20.48 14.27
C GLY A 198 -31.98 -19.73 15.61
N GLU A 199 -30.82 -19.25 16.06
CA GLU A 199 -30.66 -18.58 17.38
C GLU A 199 -30.24 -17.09 17.29
N LEU A 200 -29.86 -16.60 16.11
CA LEU A 200 -29.38 -15.22 15.92
C LEU A 200 -30.47 -14.17 15.64
N MET A 201 -31.77 -14.51 15.75
CA MET A 201 -32.85 -13.52 15.59
C MET A 201 -33.01 -12.53 16.77
N THR A 202 -32.14 -12.61 17.81
CA THR A 202 -32.14 -11.63 18.92
C THR A 202 -30.77 -11.04 19.26
N MET A 203 -29.71 -11.36 18.52
CA MET A 203 -28.44 -10.64 18.60
C MET A 203 -27.91 -10.43 17.18
N ALA A 204 -27.64 -9.18 16.83
CA ALA A 204 -27.26 -8.75 15.50
C ALA A 204 -26.17 -9.63 14.84
N ALA A 205 -26.30 -9.81 13.52
CA ALA A 205 -25.48 -10.71 12.73
C ALA A 205 -23.98 -10.37 12.84
N PRO A 206 -23.04 -11.31 12.66
CA PRO A 206 -21.60 -11.05 12.78
C PRO A 206 -21.00 -10.26 11.59
N THR A 207 -21.78 -9.35 10.99
CA THR A 207 -21.31 -8.17 10.27
C THR A 207 -20.95 -7.01 11.22
N ASP A 208 -21.23 -7.15 12.51
CA ASP A 208 -21.21 -6.04 13.47
C ASP A 208 -19.83 -5.54 13.94
N ASN A 209 -18.74 -6.28 13.68
CA ASN A 209 -17.39 -5.88 14.10
C ASN A 209 -16.42 -5.70 12.93
N ILE A 210 -16.89 -5.22 11.76
CA ILE A 210 -15.95 -4.74 10.74
C ILE A 210 -15.29 -3.47 11.30
N ARG A 211 -14.00 -3.59 11.64
CA ARG A 211 -13.22 -2.47 12.12
C ARG A 211 -13.14 -1.40 11.04
N ARG A 212 -13.51 -0.18 11.41
CA ARG A 212 -13.39 1.02 10.59
C ARG A 212 -12.15 1.81 10.98
N GLY A 213 -11.80 2.77 10.13
CA GLY A 213 -10.59 3.57 10.28
C GLY A 213 -9.34 2.77 9.93
N LEU A 214 -8.21 3.20 10.49
CA LEU A 214 -6.91 2.62 10.22
C LEU A 214 -6.58 1.47 11.19
N TYR A 215 -6.07 0.36 10.66
CA TYR A 215 -5.57 -0.74 11.47
C TYR A 215 -4.63 -1.67 10.71
N THR A 216 -3.89 -2.50 11.45
CA THR A 216 -3.01 -3.54 10.90
C THR A 216 -3.66 -4.91 11.08
N ALA A 217 -3.57 -5.75 10.06
CA ALA A 217 -4.12 -7.10 10.08
C ALA A 217 -3.23 -8.11 9.36
N THR A 218 -3.50 -9.37 9.63
CA THR A 218 -2.98 -10.52 8.88
C THR A 218 -4.16 -11.27 8.26
N PHE A 219 -4.00 -11.65 7.01
CA PHE A 219 -4.99 -12.42 6.27
C PHE A 219 -4.73 -13.92 6.38
N THR A 220 -5.73 -14.75 6.04
CA THR A 220 -5.59 -16.21 6.12
C THR A 220 -5.97 -16.96 4.86
N GLU A 221 -6.65 -16.30 3.92
CA GLU A 221 -7.14 -16.98 2.72
C GLU A 221 -6.16 -16.70 1.57
N PRO A 222 -5.40 -17.71 1.11
CA PRO A 222 -4.45 -17.49 0.03
C PRO A 222 -5.18 -17.30 -1.31
N PHE A 223 -4.72 -16.34 -2.12
CA PHE A 223 -5.24 -16.11 -3.45
C PHE A 223 -5.03 -17.35 -4.34
N PRO A 224 -6.06 -17.95 -4.94
CA PRO A 224 -5.90 -19.24 -5.64
C PRO A 224 -4.86 -19.24 -6.76
N GLU A 225 -4.77 -18.14 -7.52
CA GLU A 225 -3.82 -17.95 -8.62
C GLU A 225 -2.57 -17.19 -8.15
N GLY A 226 -2.24 -17.29 -6.86
CA GLY A 226 -1.14 -16.59 -6.21
C GLY A 226 0.14 -17.43 -6.06
N THR A 227 0.25 -18.59 -6.71
CA THR A 227 1.53 -19.32 -6.70
C THR A 227 2.55 -18.60 -7.59
N MET A 228 3.84 -18.77 -7.31
CA MET A 228 4.89 -18.19 -8.14
C MET A 228 4.78 -18.68 -9.59
N LYS A 229 4.40 -19.94 -9.80
CA LYS A 229 4.17 -20.45 -11.14
C LYS A 229 3.06 -19.67 -11.85
N ASP A 230 1.94 -19.43 -11.19
CA ASP A 230 0.80 -18.71 -11.80
C ASP A 230 1.16 -17.27 -12.14
N ILE A 231 1.91 -16.60 -11.26
CA ILE A 231 2.39 -15.23 -11.49
C ILE A 231 3.34 -15.19 -12.70
N TYR A 232 4.34 -16.07 -12.74
CA TYR A 232 5.28 -16.12 -13.86
C TYR A 232 4.61 -16.49 -15.19
N ASP A 233 3.68 -17.45 -15.17
CA ASP A 233 2.88 -17.81 -16.36
C ASP A 233 2.06 -16.62 -16.85
N ARG A 234 1.42 -15.90 -15.93
CA ARG A 234 0.53 -14.78 -16.24
C ARG A 234 1.28 -13.55 -16.74
N LEU A 235 2.47 -13.31 -16.21
CA LEU A 235 3.39 -12.27 -16.69
C LEU A 235 4.16 -12.68 -17.94
N GLN A 236 4.03 -13.94 -18.40
CA GLN A 236 4.76 -14.49 -19.54
C GLN A 236 6.28 -14.41 -19.39
N LEU A 237 6.77 -14.68 -18.18
CA LEU A 237 8.18 -14.63 -17.83
C LEU A 237 8.82 -16.02 -17.84
N ASP A 238 10.12 -16.06 -18.11
CA ASP A 238 10.92 -17.26 -17.94
C ASP A 238 11.00 -17.64 -16.45
N LYS A 239 10.68 -18.89 -16.13
CA LYS A 239 10.68 -19.37 -14.76
C LYS A 239 12.11 -19.58 -14.26
N PRO A 240 12.48 -19.06 -13.08
CA PRO A 240 13.79 -19.34 -12.52
C PRO A 240 13.97 -20.85 -12.27
N PRO A 241 15.20 -21.40 -12.44
CA PRO A 241 15.44 -22.85 -12.31
C PRO A 241 15.10 -23.42 -10.93
N HIS A 242 15.04 -22.57 -9.90
CA HIS A 242 14.77 -22.94 -8.52
C HIS A 242 13.30 -22.77 -8.11
N LEU A 243 12.44 -22.24 -9.00
CA LEU A 243 11.03 -22.03 -8.71
C LEU A 243 10.30 -23.36 -8.57
N LYS A 244 9.72 -23.61 -7.40
CA LYS A 244 8.83 -24.76 -7.22
C LYS A 244 7.41 -24.36 -7.61
N ARG A 245 6.65 -25.34 -8.07
CA ARG A 245 5.28 -25.16 -8.55
C ARG A 245 4.35 -24.54 -7.50
N ASP A 246 4.53 -24.93 -6.23
CA ASP A 246 3.64 -24.56 -5.13
C ASP A 246 4.24 -23.46 -4.24
N ASP A 247 5.35 -22.83 -4.66
CA ASP A 247 5.94 -21.72 -3.91
C ASP A 247 4.94 -20.55 -3.88
N ARG A 248 4.71 -20.02 -2.68
CA ARG A 248 3.82 -18.88 -2.44
C ARG A 248 4.16 -18.17 -1.14
N ILE A 249 3.67 -16.95 -1.00
CA ILE A 249 3.76 -16.20 0.26
C ILE A 249 2.99 -16.92 1.37
N ASN A 250 3.60 -17.05 2.54
CA ASN A 250 2.92 -17.53 3.73
C ASN A 250 2.24 -16.37 4.44
N LEU A 251 0.93 -16.21 4.25
CA LEU A 251 0.16 -15.10 4.81
C LEU A 251 0.28 -14.95 6.31
N ALA A 252 0.52 -16.03 7.06
CA ALA A 252 0.68 -15.97 8.52
C ALA A 252 1.90 -15.12 8.95
N ASP A 253 2.88 -14.95 8.06
CA ASP A 253 4.09 -14.15 8.31
C ASP A 253 3.94 -12.70 7.85
N GLU A 254 2.81 -12.37 7.22
CA GLU A 254 2.62 -11.08 6.54
C GLU A 254 1.65 -10.17 7.29
N GLN A 255 1.87 -8.86 7.10
CA GLN A 255 1.06 -7.81 7.70
C GLN A 255 0.59 -6.83 6.62
N PHE A 256 -0.64 -6.39 6.78
CA PHE A 256 -1.29 -5.44 5.89
C PHE A 256 -1.84 -4.27 6.71
N GLU A 257 -1.77 -3.08 6.14
CA GLU A 257 -2.34 -1.87 6.69
C GLU A 257 -3.59 -1.52 5.90
N LEU A 258 -4.71 -1.42 6.62
CA LEU A 258 -6.02 -1.19 6.06
C LEU A 258 -6.54 0.17 6.48
N TYR A 259 -7.26 0.82 5.57
CA TYR A 259 -8.13 1.93 5.90
C TYR A 259 -9.53 1.65 5.36
N VAL A 260 -10.49 1.53 6.27
CA VAL A 260 -11.91 1.35 5.96
C VAL A 260 -12.63 2.64 6.34
N PRO A 261 -13.34 3.32 5.41
CA PRO A 261 -14.06 4.55 5.73
C PRO A 261 -14.97 4.40 6.96
N GLU A 262 -15.04 5.43 7.79
CA GLU A 262 -15.85 5.42 9.02
C GLU A 262 -17.35 5.24 8.77
N ASP A 263 -17.80 5.58 7.57
CA ASP A 263 -19.18 5.42 7.13
C ASP A 263 -19.46 4.09 6.41
N TYR A 264 -18.48 3.17 6.37
CA TYR A 264 -18.60 1.92 5.65
C TYR A 264 -19.82 1.10 6.10
N ASP A 265 -20.66 0.79 5.11
CA ASP A 265 -21.89 0.02 5.19
C ASP A 265 -21.80 -1.20 4.26
N PRO A 266 -21.78 -2.44 4.79
CA PRO A 266 -21.77 -3.68 3.99
C PRO A 266 -22.94 -3.83 3.01
N ALA A 267 -24.06 -3.11 3.19
CA ALA A 267 -25.17 -3.12 2.25
C ALA A 267 -24.86 -2.34 0.96
N THR A 268 -23.86 -1.46 0.98
CA THR A 268 -23.45 -0.63 -0.14
C THR A 268 -22.03 -1.02 -0.58
N PRO A 269 -21.82 -1.54 -1.80
CA PRO A 269 -20.47 -1.89 -2.23
C PRO A 269 -19.53 -0.68 -2.36
N TYR A 270 -18.36 -0.75 -1.73
CA TYR A 270 -17.26 0.23 -1.82
C TYR A 270 -16.27 -0.20 -2.91
N GLY A 271 -15.48 0.72 -3.44
CA GLY A 271 -14.31 0.33 -4.23
C GLY A 271 -13.13 -0.06 -3.34
N LEU A 272 -12.07 -0.55 -3.97
CA LEU A 272 -10.85 -1.02 -3.32
C LEU A 272 -9.63 -0.40 -3.99
N MET A 273 -8.71 0.12 -3.18
CA MET A 273 -7.39 0.61 -3.58
C MET A 273 -6.33 -0.29 -2.96
N VAL A 274 -5.57 -0.99 -3.81
CA VAL A 274 -4.46 -1.85 -3.40
C VAL A 274 -3.16 -1.08 -3.61
N TRP A 275 -2.41 -0.89 -2.53
CA TRP A 275 -1.21 -0.06 -2.53
C TRP A 275 0.08 -0.86 -2.57
N ILE A 276 1.03 -0.36 -3.37
CA ILE A 276 2.41 -0.84 -3.45
C ILE A 276 3.35 0.33 -3.20
N ASP A 277 3.97 0.34 -2.02
CA ASP A 277 4.88 1.41 -1.59
C ASP A 277 6.28 1.24 -2.18
N ALA A 278 7.07 2.32 -2.22
CA ALA A 278 8.49 2.24 -2.58
C ALA A 278 9.35 1.65 -1.46
N GLY A 279 8.90 1.78 -0.21
CA GLY A 279 9.50 1.15 0.97
C GLY A 279 8.55 0.12 1.61
N ASP A 280 8.77 -0.21 2.87
CA ASP A 280 8.09 -1.35 3.54
C ASP A 280 6.76 -1.01 4.23
N SER A 281 6.20 0.16 3.95
CA SER A 281 4.95 0.62 4.55
C SER A 281 3.75 0.16 3.72
N GLY A 282 2.68 -0.25 4.38
CA GLY A 282 1.35 -0.42 3.76
C GLY A 282 0.44 0.80 4.00
N MET A 283 0.90 1.81 4.74
CA MET A 283 0.08 2.89 5.26
C MET A 283 -0.47 3.77 4.15
N ILE A 284 -1.73 4.18 4.32
CA ILE A 284 -2.32 5.25 3.54
C ILE A 284 -1.72 6.62 3.93
N PRO A 285 -1.33 7.47 2.96
CA PRO A 285 -1.01 8.86 3.23
C PRO A 285 -2.22 9.59 3.84
N ILE A 286 -2.01 10.37 4.90
CA ILE A 286 -3.12 10.96 5.69
C ILE A 286 -4.13 11.76 4.85
N HIS A 287 -3.68 12.48 3.83
CA HIS A 287 -4.51 13.31 2.96
C HIS A 287 -5.39 12.49 1.99
N TRP A 288 -4.99 11.25 1.68
CA TRP A 288 -5.78 10.36 0.82
C TRP A 288 -7.04 9.85 1.53
N ARG A 289 -7.07 9.82 2.87
CA ARG A 289 -8.23 9.33 3.63
C ARG A 289 -9.52 10.05 3.23
N SER A 290 -9.49 11.37 3.18
CA SER A 290 -10.65 12.18 2.77
C SER A 290 -11.11 11.88 1.33
N VAL A 291 -10.17 11.60 0.42
CA VAL A 291 -10.47 11.21 -0.96
C VAL A 291 -11.11 9.83 -0.98
N LEU A 292 -10.59 8.88 -0.20
CA LEU A 292 -11.15 7.54 -0.09
C LEU A 292 -12.55 7.56 0.52
N ASP A 293 -12.79 8.36 1.56
CA ASP A 293 -14.11 8.54 2.17
C ASP A 293 -15.12 9.08 1.14
N GLN A 294 -14.77 10.20 0.49
CA GLN A 294 -15.63 10.85 -0.51
C GLN A 294 -15.99 9.92 -1.68
N ASN A 295 -15.07 9.01 -2.03
CA ASN A 295 -15.25 8.09 -3.14
C ASN A 295 -15.72 6.70 -2.70
N ARG A 296 -15.94 6.45 -1.40
CA ARG A 296 -16.26 5.13 -0.86
C ARG A 296 -15.27 4.08 -1.33
N LEU A 297 -14.00 4.26 -0.97
CA LEU A 297 -12.90 3.38 -1.31
C LEU A 297 -12.24 2.86 -0.03
N ILE A 298 -11.99 1.55 0.02
CA ILE A 298 -11.18 0.90 1.05
C ILE A 298 -9.73 0.82 0.58
N TRP A 299 -8.77 1.00 1.49
CA TRP A 299 -7.34 0.85 1.22
C TRP A 299 -6.81 -0.45 1.82
N VAL A 300 -5.93 -1.13 1.09
CA VAL A 300 -5.08 -2.19 1.65
C VAL A 300 -3.68 -2.08 1.07
N GLY A 301 -2.67 -1.90 1.92
CA GLY A 301 -1.25 -1.95 1.55
C GLY A 301 -0.51 -3.02 2.32
N ALA A 302 0.39 -3.74 1.67
CA ALA A 302 1.21 -4.76 2.31
C ALA A 302 2.48 -4.13 2.92
N LYS A 303 2.84 -4.55 4.13
CA LYS A 303 4.13 -4.21 4.73
C LYS A 303 5.23 -5.10 4.13
N ASN A 304 6.48 -4.69 4.29
CA ASN A 304 7.65 -5.45 3.81
C ASN A 304 7.54 -5.76 2.30
N SER A 305 7.08 -4.79 1.52
CA SER A 305 6.83 -4.87 0.06
C SER A 305 7.57 -3.75 -0.69
N GLY A 306 8.68 -3.26 -0.12
CA GLY A 306 9.48 -2.17 -0.66
C GLY A 306 10.37 -2.58 -1.84
N ASN A 307 11.18 -1.62 -2.31
CA ASN A 307 12.05 -1.80 -3.47
C ASN A 307 13.22 -2.77 -3.29
N ASP A 308 13.52 -3.17 -2.06
CA ASP A 308 14.52 -4.19 -1.73
C ASP A 308 13.96 -5.62 -1.87
N GLN A 309 12.66 -5.76 -2.12
CA GLN A 309 11.97 -7.04 -2.30
C GLN A 309 11.85 -7.47 -3.77
N GLY A 310 11.79 -8.78 -3.99
CA GLY A 310 11.51 -9.37 -5.31
C GLY A 310 10.14 -8.97 -5.84
N ILE A 311 10.08 -8.54 -7.10
CA ILE A 311 8.85 -8.04 -7.72
C ILE A 311 7.86 -9.20 -7.88
N GLU A 312 8.27 -10.26 -8.56
CA GLU A 312 7.46 -11.43 -8.87
C GLU A 312 7.30 -12.36 -7.67
N GLU A 313 8.30 -12.41 -6.77
CA GLU A 313 8.34 -13.31 -5.62
C GLU A 313 7.69 -12.74 -4.35
N ARG A 314 7.44 -11.44 -4.30
CA ARG A 314 6.90 -10.82 -3.08
C ARG A 314 5.93 -9.70 -3.34
N ARG A 315 6.32 -8.68 -4.09
CA ARG A 315 5.51 -7.46 -4.23
C ARG A 315 4.19 -7.69 -4.97
N ILE A 316 4.25 -8.40 -6.11
CA ILE A 316 3.06 -8.80 -6.87
C ILE A 316 2.19 -9.78 -6.06
N PRO A 317 2.71 -10.88 -5.50
CA PRO A 317 1.91 -11.78 -4.67
C PRO A 317 1.20 -11.05 -3.52
N LEU A 318 1.90 -10.21 -2.76
CA LEU A 318 1.31 -9.47 -1.64
C LEU A 318 0.16 -8.55 -2.08
N ALA A 319 0.28 -7.89 -3.24
CA ALA A 319 -0.81 -7.08 -3.79
C ALA A 319 -2.03 -7.93 -4.19
N LEU A 320 -1.80 -9.11 -4.77
CA LEU A 320 -2.88 -10.05 -5.10
C LEU A 320 -3.57 -10.60 -3.85
N GLU A 321 -2.80 -10.93 -2.81
CA GLU A 321 -3.32 -11.39 -1.53
C GLU A 321 -4.13 -10.31 -0.82
N ALA A 322 -3.66 -9.06 -0.84
CA ALA A 322 -4.37 -7.89 -0.33
C ALA A 322 -5.72 -7.71 -1.05
N MET A 323 -5.69 -7.70 -2.39
CA MET A 323 -6.89 -7.60 -3.22
C MET A 323 -7.91 -8.68 -2.89
N TYR A 324 -7.43 -9.92 -2.87
CA TYR A 324 -8.28 -11.09 -2.72
C TYR A 324 -8.95 -11.12 -1.34
N ASN A 325 -8.18 -10.96 -0.26
CA ASN A 325 -8.73 -11.01 1.09
C ASN A 325 -9.65 -9.82 1.39
N ALA A 326 -9.31 -8.62 0.90
CA ALA A 326 -10.20 -7.46 1.03
C ALA A 326 -11.57 -7.72 0.40
N ARG A 327 -11.62 -8.40 -0.75
CA ARG A 327 -12.89 -8.80 -1.36
C ARG A 327 -13.64 -9.80 -0.47
N LEU A 328 -12.98 -10.76 0.16
CA LEU A 328 -13.67 -11.70 1.04
C LEU A 328 -14.26 -11.03 2.29
N LEU A 329 -13.60 -9.98 2.79
CA LEU A 329 -13.94 -9.32 4.05
C LEU A 329 -14.95 -8.18 3.88
N PHE A 330 -14.90 -7.47 2.76
CA PHE A 330 -15.70 -6.28 2.52
C PHE A 330 -16.63 -6.42 1.31
N ALA A 331 -17.73 -5.69 1.33
CA ALA A 331 -18.59 -5.49 0.19
C ALA A 331 -17.85 -4.61 -0.84
N ILE A 332 -17.04 -5.24 -1.68
CA ILE A 332 -16.30 -4.58 -2.75
C ILE A 332 -17.08 -4.67 -4.07
N ASP A 333 -17.25 -3.53 -4.74
CA ASP A 333 -17.69 -3.43 -6.13
C ASP A 333 -16.59 -3.96 -7.05
N PRO A 334 -16.80 -5.08 -7.77
CA PRO A 334 -15.78 -5.67 -8.62
C PRO A 334 -15.36 -4.77 -9.80
N LYS A 335 -16.13 -3.71 -10.12
CA LYS A 335 -15.80 -2.73 -11.16
C LYS A 335 -15.00 -1.54 -10.63
N ARG A 336 -14.66 -1.52 -9.35
CA ARG A 336 -13.96 -0.42 -8.68
C ARG A 336 -12.78 -0.94 -7.87
N VAL A 337 -11.95 -1.77 -8.48
CA VAL A 337 -10.75 -2.36 -7.85
C VAL A 337 -9.52 -1.78 -8.54
N TYR A 338 -8.74 -0.99 -7.82
CA TYR A 338 -7.62 -0.23 -8.39
C TYR A 338 -6.30 -0.66 -7.75
N LEU A 339 -5.23 -0.64 -8.56
CA LEU A 339 -3.87 -0.66 -8.06
C LEU A 339 -3.34 0.77 -7.98
N ALA A 340 -2.54 1.07 -6.96
CA ALA A 340 -1.78 2.31 -6.88
C ALA A 340 -0.39 2.03 -6.30
N GLY A 341 0.61 2.78 -6.76
CA GLY A 341 1.94 2.65 -6.19
C GLY A 341 2.84 3.82 -6.51
N ILE A 342 3.90 3.97 -5.70
CA ILE A 342 4.86 5.07 -5.81
C ILE A 342 6.27 4.57 -6.17
N SER A 343 6.96 5.29 -7.05
CA SER A 343 8.33 4.99 -7.50
C SER A 343 8.48 3.55 -7.98
N GLY A 344 9.29 2.71 -7.32
CA GLY A 344 9.38 1.30 -7.67
C GLY A 344 8.05 0.54 -7.50
N GLY A 345 7.18 0.96 -6.57
CA GLY A 345 5.81 0.43 -6.48
C GLY A 345 4.96 0.80 -7.70
N GLY A 346 5.10 2.02 -8.23
CA GLY A 346 4.47 2.43 -9.49
C GLY A 346 4.93 1.57 -10.68
N ARG A 347 6.21 1.20 -10.72
CA ARG A 347 6.75 0.24 -11.72
C ARG A 347 6.10 -1.15 -11.58
N VAL A 348 5.91 -1.63 -10.36
CA VAL A 348 5.16 -2.89 -10.13
C VAL A 348 3.72 -2.77 -10.65
N VAL A 349 3.02 -1.67 -10.37
CA VAL A 349 1.66 -1.44 -10.87
C VAL A 349 1.61 -1.46 -12.40
N SER A 350 2.59 -0.86 -13.10
CA SER A 350 2.63 -0.90 -14.57
C SER A 350 2.81 -2.31 -15.14
N ARG A 351 3.47 -3.21 -14.42
CA ARG A 351 3.56 -4.63 -14.82
C ARG A 351 2.24 -5.37 -14.59
N MET A 352 1.55 -5.06 -13.49
CA MET A 352 0.33 -5.78 -13.11
C MET A 352 -0.90 -5.35 -13.91
N VAL A 353 -1.06 -4.06 -14.19
CA VAL A 353 -2.35 -3.50 -14.68
C VAL A 353 -2.84 -4.16 -15.98
N PHE A 354 -1.93 -4.61 -16.84
CA PHE A 354 -2.29 -5.29 -18.08
C PHE A 354 -2.49 -6.80 -17.89
N SER A 355 -1.57 -7.47 -17.19
CA SER A 355 -1.64 -8.92 -17.00
C SER A 355 -2.77 -9.35 -16.05
N TYR A 356 -3.29 -8.43 -15.24
CA TYR A 356 -4.37 -8.66 -14.28
C TYR A 356 -5.58 -7.74 -14.52
N ALA A 357 -5.85 -7.37 -15.79
CA ALA A 357 -6.95 -6.49 -16.17
C ALA A 357 -8.36 -7.07 -15.91
N ASP A 358 -8.47 -8.37 -15.64
CA ASP A 358 -9.66 -9.07 -15.15
C ASP A 358 -9.87 -8.92 -13.64
N LEU A 359 -8.81 -8.65 -12.87
CA LEU A 359 -8.85 -8.45 -11.42
C LEU A 359 -8.88 -6.99 -11.02
N PHE A 360 -8.26 -6.11 -11.81
CA PHE A 360 -8.13 -4.69 -11.53
C PHE A 360 -8.72 -3.84 -12.66
N THR A 361 -9.52 -2.86 -12.28
CA THR A 361 -10.17 -1.88 -13.15
C THR A 361 -9.17 -0.85 -13.71
N GLY A 362 -8.11 -0.53 -12.97
CA GLY A 362 -7.11 0.45 -13.40
C GLY A 362 -5.95 0.59 -12.42
N GLY A 363 -4.94 1.37 -12.84
CA GLY A 363 -3.71 1.62 -12.08
C GLY A 363 -3.41 3.12 -11.91
N ILE A 364 -2.87 3.50 -10.76
CA ILE A 364 -2.33 4.83 -10.47
C ILE A 364 -0.81 4.71 -10.27
N PHE A 365 -0.06 5.47 -11.06
CA PHE A 365 1.41 5.37 -11.14
C PHE A 365 2.05 6.66 -10.61
N VAL A 366 2.41 6.69 -9.33
CA VAL A 366 3.00 7.87 -8.71
C VAL A 366 4.50 7.84 -8.93
N ILE A 367 5.02 8.66 -9.86
CA ILE A 367 6.47 8.85 -10.07
C ILE A 367 7.21 7.52 -10.37
N GLY A 368 6.57 6.61 -11.11
CA GLY A 368 7.20 5.36 -11.53
C GLY A 368 6.29 4.53 -12.43
N ALA A 369 6.79 4.18 -13.61
CA ALA A 369 6.17 3.27 -14.56
C ALA A 369 7.26 2.63 -15.41
N ASP A 370 7.11 1.33 -15.68
CA ASP A 370 7.88 0.63 -16.71
C ASP A 370 7.18 0.84 -18.06
N ALA A 371 7.98 1.00 -19.11
CA ALA A 371 7.53 1.31 -20.47
C ALA A 371 7.26 0.06 -21.32
#